data_AF-A0A9P7VGB3-F1
#
_entry.id   AF-A0A9P7VGB3-F1
#
_cell.length_a   1.000
_cell.length_b   1.000
_cell.length_c   1.000
_cell.angle_alpha   90.00
_cell.angle_beta   90.00
_cell.angle_gamma   90.00
#
_symmetry.space_group_name_H-M   'P 1'
#
loop_
_entity.id
_entity.type
_entity.pdbx_description
1 polymer ?
#
loop_
_entity_poly.entity_id
_entity_poly.type
_entity_poly.pdbx_seq_one_letter_code
_entity_poly.pdbx_strand_id
1 'polypeptide(L)'
;MLSALRARLGARLPALSQLAVFTRQSTIYSVARPIVSTQSRTFLTSQRFEFAAKATPTKRTPAKKATKASSATKTKAKAGAAKKKPAKKPAPKKKVAAKKKKAAKPKPKPKPRKKKIVKPKPVKFKITAEMKPPKRSLTPYMTFHTDRVHASSGKFSNLAEAQDAVKSSAAVWKTLSDAQKQTYVDKAAAAREVYEKAMEQWYLTTSLHVRKELNKKRVAKGKSKIGKPNWMEKEPSSAYMRFAMAFKEGKDIPYVEALKQAKVAWANIPGARKEELKSVAQKEIAAFRAKKHATV
;
A
#
# COMPACT_ATOMS: atom_id res chain seq x y z
N MET A 1 -50.71 -49.21 -40.09
CA MET A 1 -49.75 -48.31 -39.41
C MET A 1 -50.11 -46.88 -39.73
N LEU A 2 -50.21 -46.06 -38.68
CA LEU A 2 -50.71 -44.69 -38.65
C LEU A 2 -49.86 -43.73 -39.50
N SER A 3 -50.49 -42.87 -40.29
CA SER A 3 -50.09 -41.44 -40.32
C SER A 3 -51.21 -40.58 -40.89
N ALA A 4 -51.77 -39.76 -40.02
CA ALA A 4 -52.95 -38.93 -40.25
C ALA A 4 -52.56 -37.46 -40.42
N LEU A 5 -53.21 -36.83 -41.41
CA LEU A 5 -53.76 -35.48 -41.39
C LEU A 5 -52.84 -34.26 -41.15
N ARG A 6 -52.54 -33.64 -42.29
CA ARG A 6 -52.48 -32.18 -42.52
C ARG A 6 -53.61 -31.43 -41.79
N ALA A 7 -53.25 -30.37 -41.06
CA ALA A 7 -54.14 -29.25 -40.80
C ALA A 7 -53.35 -27.94 -40.84
N ARG A 8 -53.73 -27.07 -41.80
CA ARG A 8 -53.32 -25.68 -41.92
C ARG A 8 -54.09 -24.87 -40.87
N LEU A 9 -53.40 -24.07 -40.07
CA LEU A 9 -54.00 -22.94 -39.37
C LEU A 9 -53.07 -21.73 -39.51
N GLY A 10 -53.58 -20.74 -40.25
CA GLY A 10 -52.98 -19.41 -40.31
C GLY A 10 -53.21 -18.68 -38.99
N ALA A 11 -52.16 -18.06 -38.47
CA ALA A 11 -52.25 -17.09 -37.40
C ALA A 11 -51.80 -15.74 -37.94
N ARG A 12 -52.76 -14.81 -37.89
CA ARG A 12 -52.67 -13.40 -38.29
C ARG A 12 -51.64 -12.68 -37.41
N LEU A 13 -50.84 -11.83 -38.06
CA LEU A 13 -50.05 -10.77 -37.45
C LEU A 13 -50.98 -9.71 -36.84
N PRO A 14 -50.69 -9.21 -35.62
CA PRO A 14 -50.99 -7.85 -35.27
C PRO A 14 -49.72 -7.00 -35.38
N ALA A 15 -49.77 -6.04 -36.30
CA ALA A 15 -48.93 -4.86 -36.29
C ALA A 15 -49.27 -4.03 -35.05
N LEU A 16 -48.30 -3.83 -34.15
CA LEU A 16 -48.34 -2.76 -33.16
C LEU A 16 -46.97 -2.09 -33.11
N SER A 17 -46.87 -1.09 -33.98
CA SER A 17 -46.14 0.15 -33.76
C SER A 17 -46.25 0.59 -32.29
N GLN A 18 -45.12 0.75 -31.59
CA GLN A 18 -44.77 1.94 -30.80
C GLN A 18 -43.25 1.95 -30.55
N LEU A 19 -42.54 2.74 -31.36
CA LEU A 19 -41.17 3.16 -31.07
C LEU A 19 -41.23 4.18 -29.93
N ALA A 20 -41.12 3.72 -28.68
CA ALA A 20 -40.81 4.58 -27.56
C ALA A 20 -39.31 4.91 -27.59
N VAL A 21 -38.97 6.00 -28.27
CA VAL A 21 -37.65 6.63 -28.19
C VAL A 21 -37.46 7.15 -26.77
N PHE A 22 -36.88 6.34 -25.90
CA PHE A 22 -36.33 6.82 -24.63
C PHE A 22 -35.04 7.59 -24.92
N THR A 23 -35.16 8.88 -25.22
CA THR A 23 -34.05 9.82 -25.05
C THR A 23 -33.73 9.90 -23.56
N ARG A 24 -32.83 9.03 -23.09
CA ARG A 24 -32.14 9.23 -21.81
C ARG A 24 -31.32 10.51 -21.95
N GLN A 25 -31.87 11.62 -21.49
CA GLN A 25 -31.08 12.80 -21.15
C GLN A 25 -30.12 12.37 -20.03
N SER A 26 -28.91 11.98 -20.41
CA SER A 26 -27.80 11.88 -19.48
C SER A 26 -27.48 13.30 -19.02
N THR A 27 -28.01 13.70 -17.87
CA THR A 27 -27.46 14.81 -17.11
C THR A 27 -26.04 14.41 -16.72
N ILE A 28 -25.09 14.83 -17.54
CA ILE A 28 -23.66 14.82 -17.23
C ILE A 28 -23.50 15.82 -16.10
N TYR A 29 -23.63 15.36 -14.86
CA TYR A 29 -23.13 16.09 -13.71
C TYR A 29 -21.61 16.09 -13.83
N SER A 30 -21.11 17.12 -14.51
CA SER A 30 -19.71 17.53 -14.49
C SER A 30 -19.36 17.93 -13.06
N VAL A 31 -19.07 16.93 -12.22
CA VAL A 31 -18.46 17.17 -10.91
C VAL A 31 -17.06 17.68 -11.21
N ALA A 32 -16.94 19.01 -11.25
CA ALA A 32 -15.68 19.72 -11.28
C ALA A 32 -14.85 19.22 -10.09
N ARG A 33 -13.92 18.31 -10.38
CA ARG A 33 -12.94 17.89 -9.37
C ARG A 33 -12.14 19.12 -9.02
N PRO A 34 -12.09 19.55 -7.75
CA PRO A 34 -11.22 20.65 -7.36
C PRO A 34 -9.81 20.26 -7.78
N ILE A 35 -9.20 21.11 -8.60
CA ILE A 35 -7.80 21.04 -8.95
C ILE A 35 -7.06 21.15 -7.63
N VAL A 36 -6.63 20.01 -7.10
CA VAL A 36 -5.77 19.97 -5.93
C VAL A 36 -4.47 20.61 -6.37
N SER A 37 -4.35 21.90 -6.07
CA SER A 37 -3.13 22.67 -6.21
C SER A 37 -2.01 21.87 -5.55
N THR A 38 -1.17 21.28 -6.38
CA THR A 38 0.04 20.62 -5.93
C THR A 38 0.92 21.72 -5.37
N GLN A 39 0.84 21.93 -4.05
CA GLN A 39 1.81 22.74 -3.33
C GLN A 39 3.19 22.12 -3.62
N SER A 40 3.90 22.77 -4.53
CA SER A 40 5.29 22.53 -4.82
C SER A 40 6.05 22.74 -3.52
N ARG A 41 6.36 21.62 -2.85
CA ARG A 41 7.33 21.61 -1.76
C ARG A 41 8.66 22.04 -2.37
N THR A 42 8.96 23.32 -2.29
CA THR A 42 10.31 23.83 -2.47
C THR A 42 11.14 23.26 -1.33
N PHE A 43 11.80 22.14 -1.58
CA PHE A 43 12.90 21.70 -0.74
C PHE A 43 13.96 22.79 -0.84
N LEU A 44 14.08 23.60 0.23
CA LEU A 44 15.23 24.45 0.44
C LEU A 44 16.46 23.56 0.34
N THR A 45 17.18 23.74 -0.76
CA THR A 45 18.45 23.11 -1.04
C THR A 45 19.38 23.32 0.15
N SER A 46 19.96 22.20 0.59
CA SER A 46 21.02 22.07 1.57
C SER A 46 22.03 23.22 1.53
N GLN A 47 22.37 23.74 2.71
CA GLN A 47 23.59 24.52 2.91
C GLN A 47 24.77 23.76 2.31
N ARG A 48 25.43 24.41 1.34
CA ARG A 48 26.68 23.99 0.75
C ARG A 48 27.74 24.04 1.85
N PHE A 49 28.21 22.87 2.30
CA PHE A 49 29.44 22.80 3.09
C PHE A 49 30.60 23.13 2.16
N GLU A 50 31.13 24.35 2.27
CA GLU A 50 32.36 24.75 1.60
C GLU A 50 33.54 24.08 2.33
N PHE A 51 34.14 23.09 1.68
CA PHE A 51 35.44 22.57 2.11
C PHE A 51 36.53 23.55 1.64
N ALA A 52 37.40 23.95 2.57
CA ALA A 52 38.52 24.85 2.28
C ALA A 52 39.48 24.20 1.26
N ALA A 53 39.48 24.70 0.03
CA ALA A 53 40.46 24.36 -0.99
C ALA A 53 41.76 25.13 -0.72
N LYS A 54 42.88 24.39 -0.67
CA LYS A 54 44.23 24.95 -0.62
C LYS A 54 44.48 25.84 -1.84
N ALA A 55 45.05 27.01 -1.58
CA ALA A 55 45.38 28.03 -2.55
C ALA A 55 46.46 27.58 -3.54
N THR A 56 46.23 27.80 -4.83
CA THR A 56 47.26 27.94 -5.86
C THR A 56 46.96 29.21 -6.69
N PRO A 57 47.95 30.07 -6.98
CA PRO A 57 47.72 31.36 -7.61
C PRO A 57 47.92 31.30 -9.13
N THR A 58 46.97 31.76 -9.94
CA THR A 58 47.29 32.21 -11.32
C THR A 58 46.28 33.22 -11.90
N LYS A 59 46.72 34.49 -11.91
CA LYS A 59 46.74 35.50 -12.99
C LYS A 59 45.54 35.71 -13.98
N ARG A 60 44.90 36.89 -13.82
CA ARG A 60 44.43 37.92 -14.80
C ARG A 60 43.55 37.58 -16.04
N THR A 61 42.26 37.98 -15.98
CA THR A 61 41.40 38.88 -16.83
C THR A 61 41.69 39.15 -18.33
N PRO A 62 40.75 39.73 -19.13
CA PRO A 62 39.26 39.80 -19.10
C PRO A 62 38.56 39.70 -20.51
N ALA A 63 37.22 39.58 -20.57
CA ALA A 63 36.35 40.27 -21.56
C ALA A 63 34.84 40.15 -21.25
N LYS A 64 34.10 41.24 -21.54
CA LYS A 64 32.66 41.51 -21.30
C LYS A 64 31.81 41.30 -22.56
N LYS A 65 30.48 41.14 -22.33
CA LYS A 65 29.24 41.57 -23.07
C LYS A 65 28.28 40.39 -23.33
N ALA A 66 26.94 40.48 -23.27
CA ALA A 66 25.97 41.55 -23.00
C ALA A 66 24.55 40.94 -22.78
N THR A 67 23.58 41.81 -22.44
CA THR A 67 22.08 41.67 -22.48
C THR A 67 21.45 41.11 -21.19
N LYS A 68 20.37 41.65 -20.57
CA LYS A 68 19.18 42.44 -20.94
C LYS A 68 18.77 43.38 -19.75
N ALA A 69 18.27 44.60 -19.96
CA ALA A 69 16.84 45.03 -19.96
C ALA A 69 15.99 44.40 -18.82
N SER A 70 15.12 45.07 -18.04
CA SER A 70 14.53 46.41 -18.04
C SER A 70 13.76 46.65 -16.72
N SER A 71 13.41 47.93 -16.49
CA SER A 71 12.21 48.44 -15.80
C SER A 71 12.03 48.28 -14.28
N ALA A 72 12.26 49.43 -13.63
CA ALA A 72 11.62 50.02 -12.46
C ALA A 72 10.18 49.57 -12.10
N THR A 73 9.89 49.53 -10.79
CA THR A 73 8.70 50.18 -10.17
C THR A 73 8.95 50.41 -8.67
N LYS A 74 8.45 51.56 -8.21
CA LYS A 74 8.69 52.29 -6.95
C LYS A 74 7.87 51.76 -5.75
N THR A 75 8.39 52.11 -4.56
CA THR A 75 7.70 52.55 -3.31
C THR A 75 6.77 51.58 -2.55
N LYS A 76 7.05 51.33 -1.25
CA LYS A 76 6.52 52.15 -0.14
C LYS A 76 7.18 51.79 1.20
N ALA A 77 7.50 52.83 1.97
CA ALA A 77 8.01 52.76 3.33
C ALA A 77 6.92 52.37 4.35
N LYS A 78 7.32 51.72 5.45
CA LYS A 78 6.81 52.09 6.77
C LYS A 78 7.87 51.87 7.84
N ALA A 79 8.18 52.99 8.50
CA ALA A 79 9.03 53.11 9.66
C ALA A 79 8.39 52.45 10.90
N GLY A 80 9.25 52.03 11.83
CA GLY A 80 8.88 51.55 13.16
C GLY A 80 10.13 51.42 14.02
N ALA A 81 10.54 52.55 14.61
CA ALA A 81 11.69 52.75 15.48
C ALA A 81 11.68 51.80 16.70
N ALA A 82 12.82 51.15 16.99
CA ALA A 82 13.75 51.49 18.07
C ALA A 82 13.31 51.15 19.50
N LYS A 83 14.00 50.20 20.14
CA LYS A 83 14.81 50.50 21.33
C LYS A 83 15.83 49.39 21.65
N LYS A 84 17.03 49.87 21.96
CA LYS A 84 18.28 49.19 22.27
C LYS A 84 18.36 48.76 23.75
N LYS A 85 18.98 47.58 23.97
CA LYS A 85 20.01 47.25 25.00
C LYS A 85 19.57 47.18 26.50
N PRO A 86 20.42 46.68 27.43
CA PRO A 86 21.22 45.44 27.42
C PRO A 86 21.20 44.66 28.78
N ALA A 87 21.76 43.44 28.74
CA ALA A 87 22.37 42.59 29.78
C ALA A 87 22.34 42.96 31.29
N LYS A 88 21.99 41.98 32.14
CA LYS A 88 22.71 41.68 33.40
C LYS A 88 22.49 40.23 33.92
N LYS A 89 23.57 39.46 34.03
CA LYS A 89 23.78 38.29 34.93
C LYS A 89 24.09 38.81 36.36
N PRO A 90 24.35 38.00 37.42
CA PRO A 90 23.90 36.63 37.80
C PRO A 90 23.52 36.45 39.32
N ALA A 91 22.97 35.26 39.66
CA ALA A 91 23.04 34.51 40.96
C ALA A 91 22.28 35.07 42.21
N PRO A 92 22.13 34.35 43.37
CA PRO A 92 22.20 32.90 43.69
C PRO A 92 21.05 32.34 44.61
N LYS A 93 21.02 31.00 44.78
CA LYS A 93 20.61 30.18 45.97
C LYS A 93 19.19 30.31 46.58
N LYS A 94 18.43 29.20 46.59
CA LYS A 94 17.47 28.89 47.68
C LYS A 94 17.64 27.47 48.23
N LYS A 95 17.67 27.42 49.56
CA LYS A 95 17.94 26.33 50.50
C LYS A 95 16.92 25.19 50.39
N VAL A 96 17.39 23.93 50.40
CA VAL A 96 17.35 22.96 51.52
C VAL A 96 15.96 22.81 52.15
N ALA A 97 15.29 21.70 51.82
CA ALA A 97 14.23 21.11 52.64
C ALA A 97 14.67 19.70 53.05
N ALA A 98 14.83 19.51 54.36
CA ALA A 98 15.29 18.31 55.02
C ALA A 98 14.31 17.14 54.81
N LYS A 99 14.78 16.06 54.18
CA LYS A 99 14.05 14.80 54.12
C LYS A 99 14.51 13.92 55.28
N LYS A 100 13.60 13.73 56.25
CA LYS A 100 13.73 12.80 57.39
C LYS A 100 14.24 11.43 56.94
N LYS A 101 15.39 11.00 57.48
CA LYS A 101 15.91 9.62 57.38
C LYS A 101 14.92 8.68 58.07
N LYS A 102 14.21 7.86 57.29
CA LYS A 102 13.50 6.68 57.80
C LYS A 102 14.51 5.64 58.28
N ALA A 103 14.23 5.06 59.44
CA ALA A 103 14.96 3.97 60.06
C ALA A 103 15.22 2.80 59.09
N ALA A 104 16.45 2.31 59.13
CA ALA A 104 16.92 1.19 58.32
C ALA A 104 16.21 -0.11 58.75
N LYS A 105 15.39 -0.67 57.86
CA LYS A 105 14.90 -2.04 57.99
C LYS A 105 16.07 -3.03 57.81
N PRO A 106 16.10 -4.14 58.57
CA PRO A 106 17.15 -5.15 58.44
C PRO A 106 17.17 -5.74 57.02
N LYS A 107 18.38 -5.85 56.46
CA LYS A 107 18.65 -6.37 55.12
C LYS A 107 18.16 -7.83 55.02
N PRO A 108 17.29 -8.18 54.04
CA PRO A 108 16.92 -9.58 53.80
C PRO A 108 18.14 -10.36 53.30
N LYS A 109 18.36 -11.55 53.89
CA LYS A 109 19.42 -12.49 53.52
C LYS A 109 19.45 -12.74 52.00
N PRO A 110 20.64 -12.81 51.37
CA PRO A 110 20.77 -13.04 49.93
C PRO A 110 20.18 -14.40 49.57
N LYS A 111 19.08 -14.40 48.80
CA LYS A 111 18.49 -15.62 48.24
C LYS A 111 19.54 -16.35 47.37
N PRO A 112 19.61 -17.69 47.43
CA PRO A 112 20.55 -18.46 46.63
C PRO A 112 20.35 -18.15 45.15
N ARG A 113 21.44 -17.75 44.48
CA ARG A 113 21.47 -17.49 43.03
C ARG A 113 21.05 -18.76 42.31
N LYS A 114 19.80 -18.81 41.84
CA LYS A 114 19.31 -19.87 40.95
C LYS A 114 20.29 -19.98 39.78
N LYS A 115 20.93 -21.15 39.64
CA LYS A 115 21.80 -21.49 38.51
C LYS A 115 21.07 -21.11 37.22
N LYS A 116 21.67 -20.23 36.41
CA LYS A 116 21.14 -19.85 35.09
C LYS A 116 21.00 -21.12 34.26
N ILE A 117 19.78 -21.64 34.13
CA ILE A 117 19.43 -22.67 33.14
C ILE A 117 19.82 -22.08 31.79
N VAL A 118 20.87 -22.63 31.18
CA VAL A 118 21.34 -22.29 29.85
C VAL A 118 20.22 -22.69 28.89
N LYS A 119 19.41 -21.71 28.48
CA LYS A 119 18.32 -21.95 27.52
C LYS A 119 18.95 -22.54 26.25
N PRO A 120 18.48 -23.70 25.76
CA PRO A 120 19.00 -24.28 24.54
C PRO A 120 18.87 -23.26 23.40
N LYS A 121 19.95 -23.09 22.62
CA LYS A 121 19.98 -22.15 21.50
C LYS A 121 18.83 -22.52 20.54
N PRO A 122 17.98 -21.56 20.12
CA PRO A 122 16.84 -21.86 19.28
C PRO A 122 17.31 -22.47 17.95
N VAL A 123 16.79 -23.64 17.61
CA VAL A 123 17.02 -24.30 16.32
C VAL A 123 16.59 -23.32 15.23
N LYS A 124 17.53 -22.89 14.39
CA LYS A 124 17.26 -21.96 13.30
C LYS A 124 16.45 -22.70 12.23
N PHE A 125 15.17 -22.38 12.10
CA PHE A 125 14.32 -22.91 11.06
C PHE A 125 14.89 -22.57 9.67
N LYS A 126 15.17 -23.61 8.89
CA LYS A 126 15.70 -23.52 7.53
C LYS A 126 14.52 -23.40 6.57
N ILE A 127 14.46 -22.31 5.81
CA ILE A 127 13.43 -22.08 4.80
C ILE A 127 13.94 -22.72 3.51
N THR A 128 13.29 -23.78 3.04
CA THR A 128 13.57 -24.42 1.75
C THR A 128 13.06 -23.58 0.58
N ALA A 129 13.48 -23.89 -0.65
CA ALA A 129 13.07 -23.13 -1.84
C ALA A 129 11.55 -23.22 -2.08
N GLU A 130 10.95 -24.37 -1.82
CA GLU A 130 9.51 -24.65 -1.97
C GLU A 130 8.63 -23.79 -1.03
N MET A 131 9.16 -23.42 0.13
CA MET A 131 8.45 -22.55 1.08
C MET A 131 8.40 -21.08 0.66
N LYS A 132 9.10 -20.70 -0.41
CA LYS A 132 9.09 -19.32 -0.90
C LYS A 132 7.82 -19.06 -1.71
N PRO A 133 7.31 -17.82 -1.68
CA PRO A 133 6.16 -17.44 -2.50
C PRO A 133 6.48 -17.64 -3.99
N PRO A 134 5.47 -17.96 -4.82
CA PRO A 134 5.60 -17.95 -6.28
C PRO A 134 6.17 -16.62 -6.78
N LYS A 135 6.91 -16.66 -7.90
CA LYS A 135 7.44 -15.46 -8.54
C LYS A 135 6.31 -14.74 -9.28
N ARG A 136 6.29 -13.40 -9.22
CA ARG A 136 5.29 -12.58 -9.93
C ARG A 136 5.29 -12.85 -11.43
N SER A 137 4.10 -12.79 -12.04
CA SER A 137 3.96 -12.80 -13.49
C SER A 137 4.66 -11.60 -14.14
N LEU A 138 5.08 -11.79 -15.40
CA LEU A 138 5.72 -10.77 -16.21
C LEU A 138 4.68 -9.78 -16.73
N THR A 139 5.08 -8.52 -16.92
CA THR A 139 4.24 -7.51 -17.58
C THR A 139 4.24 -7.72 -19.09
N PRO A 140 3.27 -7.17 -19.86
CA PRO A 140 3.21 -7.35 -21.31
C PRO A 140 4.52 -7.01 -22.02
N TYR A 141 5.13 -5.86 -21.67
CA TYR A 141 6.42 -5.45 -22.19
C TYR A 141 7.56 -6.41 -21.81
N MET A 142 7.57 -6.93 -20.58
CA MET A 142 8.61 -7.87 -20.15
C MET A 142 8.48 -9.21 -20.88
N THR A 143 7.26 -9.68 -21.14
CA THR A 143 7.01 -10.86 -21.97
C THR A 143 7.50 -10.65 -23.41
N PHE A 144 7.21 -9.49 -24.01
CA PHE A 144 7.75 -9.13 -25.33
C PHE A 144 9.28 -9.09 -25.34
N HIS A 145 9.88 -8.44 -24.34
CA HIS A 145 11.33 -8.35 -24.23
C HIS A 145 11.95 -9.73 -24.07
N THR A 146 11.40 -10.61 -23.21
CA THR A 146 11.91 -11.98 -23.09
C THR A 146 11.81 -12.73 -24.41
N ASP A 147 10.66 -12.66 -25.11
CA ASP A 147 10.49 -13.33 -26.40
C ASP A 147 11.51 -12.85 -27.43
N ARG A 148 11.77 -11.53 -27.47
CA ARG A 148 12.77 -10.92 -28.36
C ARG A 148 14.20 -11.34 -28.02
N VAL A 149 14.55 -11.37 -26.73
CA VAL A 149 15.88 -11.81 -26.28
C VAL A 149 16.09 -13.30 -26.55
N HIS A 150 15.07 -14.12 -26.36
CA HIS A 150 15.11 -15.54 -26.71
C HIS A 150 15.29 -15.76 -28.22
N ALA A 151 14.67 -14.93 -29.06
CA ALA A 151 14.87 -14.96 -30.51
C ALA A 151 16.29 -14.54 -30.94
N SER A 152 16.94 -13.64 -30.20
CA SER A 152 18.25 -13.06 -30.55
C SER A 152 19.45 -13.78 -29.93
N SER A 153 19.35 -15.09 -29.65
CA SER A 153 20.38 -15.98 -29.03
C SER A 153 20.52 -15.97 -27.49
N GLY A 154 19.66 -15.23 -26.77
CA GLY A 154 19.37 -15.47 -25.35
C GLY A 154 20.48 -15.18 -24.32
N LYS A 155 21.69 -14.82 -24.74
CA LYS A 155 22.82 -14.55 -23.83
C LYS A 155 23.52 -13.25 -24.20
N PHE A 156 23.59 -12.34 -23.22
CA PHE A 156 24.41 -11.14 -23.31
C PHE A 156 25.78 -11.43 -22.73
N SER A 157 26.85 -10.99 -23.40
CA SER A 157 28.22 -11.21 -22.95
C SER A 157 28.61 -10.25 -21.83
N ASN A 158 28.01 -9.05 -21.83
CA ASN A 158 28.27 -8.01 -20.84
C ASN A 158 27.00 -7.22 -20.47
N LEU A 159 27.11 -6.41 -19.41
CA LEU A 159 26.00 -5.58 -18.92
C LEU A 159 25.59 -4.48 -19.91
N ALA A 160 26.52 -3.95 -20.71
CA ALA A 160 26.24 -2.89 -21.67
C ALA A 160 25.34 -3.40 -22.82
N GLU A 161 25.64 -4.58 -23.36
CA GLU A 161 24.81 -5.27 -24.35
C GLU A 161 23.39 -5.53 -23.83
N ALA A 162 23.26 -5.97 -22.58
CA ALA A 162 21.95 -6.18 -21.97
C ALA A 162 21.17 -4.84 -21.84
N GLN A 163 21.86 -3.75 -21.50
CA GLN A 163 21.23 -2.43 -21.43
C GLN A 163 20.78 -1.95 -22.82
N ASP A 164 21.59 -2.15 -23.85
CA ASP A 164 21.26 -1.75 -25.22
C ASP A 164 20.15 -2.62 -25.83
N ALA A 165 20.08 -3.90 -25.46
CA ALA A 165 18.96 -4.77 -25.79
C ALA A 165 17.65 -4.30 -25.13
N VAL A 166 17.69 -3.84 -23.88
CA VAL A 166 16.52 -3.26 -23.21
C VAL A 166 16.10 -1.94 -23.86
N LYS A 167 17.05 -1.05 -24.19
CA LYS A 167 16.75 0.23 -24.88
C LYS A 167 16.13 -0.01 -26.26
N SER A 168 16.73 -0.90 -27.06
CA SER A 168 16.22 -1.24 -28.39
C SER A 168 14.84 -1.92 -28.31
N SER A 169 14.63 -2.83 -27.36
CA SER A 169 13.30 -3.43 -27.12
C SER A 169 12.25 -2.38 -26.75
N ALA A 170 12.61 -1.40 -25.91
CA ALA A 170 11.71 -0.31 -25.53
C ALA A 170 11.37 0.59 -26.73
N ALA A 171 12.33 0.85 -27.62
CA ALA A 171 12.08 1.61 -28.85
C ALA A 171 11.11 0.86 -29.76
N VAL A 172 11.33 -0.43 -30.01
CA VAL A 172 10.42 -1.24 -30.83
C VAL A 172 9.04 -1.37 -30.20
N TRP A 173 8.95 -1.58 -28.89
CA TRP A 173 7.66 -1.67 -28.21
C TRP A 173 6.80 -0.40 -28.41
N LYS A 174 7.43 0.77 -28.48
CA LYS A 174 6.72 2.03 -28.74
C LYS A 174 6.22 2.13 -30.18
N THR A 175 6.92 1.54 -31.15
CA THR A 175 6.52 1.54 -32.57
C THR A 175 5.53 0.42 -32.92
N LEU A 176 5.36 -0.60 -32.07
CA LEU A 176 4.36 -1.65 -32.28
C LEU A 176 2.95 -1.06 -32.28
N SER A 177 2.12 -1.58 -33.19
CA SER A 177 0.68 -1.30 -33.22
C SER A 177 -0.02 -1.86 -31.98
N ASP A 178 -1.18 -1.30 -31.65
CA ASP A 178 -1.95 -1.76 -30.49
C ASP A 178 -2.45 -3.21 -30.67
N ALA A 179 -2.75 -3.63 -31.91
CA ALA A 179 -3.09 -5.02 -32.23
C ALA A 179 -1.94 -6.00 -31.91
N GLN A 180 -0.70 -5.63 -32.22
CA GLN A 180 0.47 -6.45 -31.87
C GLN A 180 0.73 -6.47 -30.36
N LYS A 181 0.56 -5.33 -29.69
CA LYS A 181 0.67 -5.26 -28.22
C LYS A 181 -0.40 -6.10 -27.53
N GLN A 182 -1.61 -6.18 -28.09
CA GLN A 182 -2.73 -6.92 -27.52
C GLN A 182 -2.38 -8.39 -27.26
N THR A 183 -1.67 -9.04 -28.19
CA THR A 183 -1.22 -10.43 -28.02
C THR A 183 -0.38 -10.61 -26.74
N TYR A 184 0.49 -9.66 -26.43
CA TYR A 184 1.31 -9.70 -25.21
C TYR A 184 0.52 -9.31 -23.95
N VAL A 185 -0.49 -8.45 -24.09
CA VAL A 185 -1.43 -8.12 -23.01
C VAL A 185 -2.21 -9.37 -22.61
N ASP A 186 -2.73 -10.11 -23.59
CA ASP A 186 -3.50 -11.34 -23.35
C ASP A 186 -2.63 -12.43 -22.70
N LYS A 187 -1.40 -12.63 -23.21
CA LYS A 187 -0.41 -13.55 -22.59
C LYS A 187 -0.10 -13.16 -21.14
N ALA A 188 0.09 -11.86 -20.87
CA ALA A 188 0.39 -11.39 -19.52
C ALA A 188 -0.82 -11.51 -18.58
N ALA A 189 -2.04 -11.31 -19.09
CA ALA A 189 -3.28 -11.53 -18.35
C ALA A 189 -3.44 -13.01 -17.97
N ALA A 190 -3.27 -13.93 -18.92
CA ALA A 190 -3.32 -15.37 -18.63
C ALA A 190 -2.25 -15.79 -17.60
N ALA A 191 -1.01 -15.31 -17.74
CA ALA A 191 0.06 -15.58 -16.78
C ALA A 191 -0.23 -14.99 -15.39
N ARG A 192 -0.95 -13.86 -15.33
CA ARG A 192 -1.38 -13.26 -14.07
C ARG A 192 -2.42 -14.12 -13.36
N GLU A 193 -3.42 -14.65 -14.07
CA GLU A 193 -4.41 -15.55 -13.48
C GLU A 193 -3.76 -16.82 -12.88
N VAL A 194 -2.80 -17.41 -13.61
CA VAL A 194 -2.04 -18.56 -13.13
C VAL A 194 -1.25 -18.20 -11.86
N TYR A 195 -0.58 -17.03 -11.86
CA TYR A 195 0.14 -16.54 -10.70
C TYR A 195 -0.79 -16.30 -9.50
N GLU A 196 -1.96 -15.70 -9.71
CA GLU A 196 -2.93 -15.42 -8.64
C GLU A 196 -3.39 -16.72 -7.97
N LYS A 197 -3.77 -17.74 -8.76
CA LYS A 197 -4.12 -19.08 -8.25
C LYS A 197 -2.97 -19.74 -7.49
N ALA A 198 -1.75 -19.71 -8.04
CA ALA A 198 -0.58 -20.28 -7.39
C ALA A 198 -0.24 -19.56 -6.06
N MET A 199 -0.39 -18.23 -6.01
CA MET A 199 -0.16 -17.45 -4.78
C MET A 199 -1.23 -17.76 -3.73
N GLU A 200 -2.49 -17.96 -4.15
CA GLU A 200 -3.57 -18.35 -3.25
C GLU A 200 -3.31 -19.72 -2.63
N GLN A 201 -3.02 -20.72 -3.45
CA GLN A 201 -2.66 -22.07 -2.99
C GLN A 201 -1.45 -22.04 -2.05
N TRP A 202 -0.41 -21.27 -2.39
CA TRP A 202 0.75 -21.09 -1.53
C TRP A 202 0.35 -20.48 -0.17
N TYR A 203 -0.52 -19.46 -0.17
CA TYR A 203 -0.92 -18.78 1.06
C TYR A 203 -1.83 -19.64 1.97
N LEU A 204 -2.64 -20.52 1.38
CA LEU A 204 -3.50 -21.48 2.08
C LEU A 204 -2.68 -22.65 2.66
N THR A 205 -1.80 -23.24 1.86
CA THR A 205 -1.00 -24.41 2.24
C THR A 205 0.14 -24.05 3.19
N THR A 206 0.76 -22.87 3.02
CA THR A 206 1.93 -22.48 3.83
C THR A 206 1.55 -22.14 5.28
N SER A 207 2.22 -22.81 6.22
CA SER A 207 2.01 -22.58 7.65
C SER A 207 2.26 -21.12 8.06
N LEU A 208 1.54 -20.65 9.08
CA LEU A 208 1.70 -19.30 9.61
C LEU A 208 3.12 -19.05 10.17
N HIS A 209 3.77 -20.11 10.68
CA HIS A 209 5.12 -20.03 11.22
C HIS A 209 6.13 -19.70 10.12
N VAL A 210 6.11 -20.46 9.01
CA VAL A 210 6.98 -20.25 7.83
C VAL A 210 6.83 -18.82 7.31
N ARG A 211 5.59 -18.33 7.15
CA ARG A 211 5.33 -16.96 6.68
C ARG A 211 5.86 -15.89 7.62
N LYS A 212 5.70 -16.07 8.94
CA LYS A 212 6.23 -15.13 9.94
C LYS A 212 7.75 -15.03 9.86
N GLU A 213 8.44 -16.15 9.74
CA GLU A 213 9.89 -16.16 9.64
C GLU A 213 10.41 -15.59 8.32
N LEU A 214 9.75 -15.93 7.22
CA LEU A 214 10.08 -15.38 5.91
C LEU A 214 9.90 -13.85 5.91
N ASN A 215 8.85 -13.35 6.56
CA ASN A 215 8.64 -11.91 6.77
C ASN A 215 9.71 -11.27 7.67
N LYS A 216 10.15 -11.93 8.75
CA LYS A 216 11.29 -11.45 9.56
C LYS A 216 12.55 -11.31 8.72
N LYS A 217 12.88 -12.32 7.91
CA LYS A 217 14.05 -12.28 7.00
C LYS A 217 13.92 -11.19 5.93
N ARG A 218 12.72 -10.94 5.41
CA ARG A 218 12.47 -9.86 4.45
C ARG A 218 12.66 -8.48 5.06
N VAL A 219 12.08 -8.24 6.24
CA VAL A 219 12.22 -6.97 6.96
C VAL A 219 13.68 -6.71 7.34
N ALA A 220 14.42 -7.74 7.78
CA ALA A 220 15.86 -7.63 8.04
C ALA A 220 16.67 -7.25 6.79
N LYS A 221 16.18 -7.58 5.59
CA LYS A 221 16.75 -7.16 4.29
C LYS A 221 16.17 -5.83 3.77
N GLY A 222 15.42 -5.09 4.59
CA GLY A 222 14.75 -3.84 4.18
C GLY A 222 13.57 -4.03 3.21
N LYS A 223 13.08 -5.26 3.01
CA LYS A 223 11.96 -5.56 2.12
C LYS A 223 10.63 -5.56 2.87
N SER A 224 9.55 -5.19 2.18
CA SER A 224 8.19 -5.25 2.73
C SER A 224 7.76 -6.68 3.09
N LYS A 225 6.90 -6.80 4.10
CA LYS A 225 6.30 -8.07 4.53
C LYS A 225 5.37 -8.60 3.43
N ILE A 226 5.34 -9.92 3.27
CA ILE A 226 4.33 -10.62 2.48
C ILE A 226 3.03 -10.64 3.27
N GLY A 227 2.06 -9.87 2.78
CA GLY A 227 0.69 -9.84 3.28
C GLY A 227 -0.20 -10.83 2.56
N LYS A 228 -1.46 -10.94 3.01
CA LYS A 228 -2.53 -11.59 2.25
C LYS A 228 -2.77 -10.76 0.97
N PRO A 229 -2.88 -11.40 -0.21
CA PRO A 229 -3.30 -10.69 -1.41
C PRO A 229 -4.65 -9.99 -1.21
N ASN A 230 -4.84 -8.86 -1.90
CA ASN A 230 -6.09 -8.11 -1.85
C ASN A 230 -7.22 -8.78 -2.65
N TRP A 231 -6.90 -9.54 -3.69
CA TRP A 231 -7.85 -10.30 -4.50
C TRP A 231 -8.39 -11.55 -3.78
N MET A 232 -7.69 -12.04 -2.76
CA MET A 232 -8.16 -13.16 -1.95
C MET A 232 -9.34 -12.75 -1.08
N GLU A 233 -10.41 -13.53 -1.11
CA GLU A 233 -11.65 -13.29 -0.36
C GLU A 233 -11.36 -12.97 1.11
N LYS A 234 -11.85 -11.82 1.58
CA LYS A 234 -11.68 -11.37 2.96
C LYS A 234 -12.52 -12.23 3.88
N GLU A 235 -12.02 -12.46 5.08
CA GLU A 235 -12.82 -13.22 6.05
C GLU A 235 -14.04 -12.40 6.45
N PRO A 236 -15.22 -13.02 6.62
CA PRO A 236 -16.39 -12.32 7.09
C PRO A 236 -16.08 -11.67 8.44
N SER A 237 -16.62 -10.46 8.62
CA SER A 237 -16.39 -9.68 9.83
C SER A 237 -16.96 -10.39 11.05
N SER A 238 -16.30 -10.22 12.20
CA SER A 238 -16.80 -10.75 13.47
C SER A 238 -18.13 -10.09 13.85
N ALA A 239 -18.91 -10.73 14.73
CA ALA A 239 -20.21 -10.21 15.20
C ALA A 239 -20.14 -8.75 15.68
N TYR A 240 -19.09 -8.41 16.45
CA TYR A 240 -18.85 -7.04 16.89
C TYR A 240 -18.58 -6.08 15.74
N MET A 241 -17.75 -6.46 14.76
CA MET A 241 -17.42 -5.59 13.64
C MET A 241 -18.64 -5.32 12.75
N ARG A 242 -19.53 -6.30 12.58
CA ARG A 242 -20.82 -6.11 11.90
C ARG A 242 -21.71 -5.14 12.65
N PHE A 243 -21.86 -5.34 13.94
CA PHE A 243 -22.60 -4.43 14.79
C PHE A 243 -22.03 -3.02 14.72
N ALA A 244 -20.70 -2.86 14.77
CA ALA A 244 -20.05 -1.57 14.71
C ALA A 244 -20.21 -0.89 13.33
N MET A 245 -20.21 -1.66 12.24
CA MET A 245 -20.51 -1.15 10.90
C MET A 245 -21.97 -0.67 10.81
N ALA A 246 -22.93 -1.50 11.24
CA ALA A 246 -24.35 -1.15 11.27
C ALA A 246 -24.65 0.01 12.23
N PHE A 247 -23.91 0.12 13.35
CA PHE A 247 -24.05 1.22 14.31
C PHE A 247 -23.59 2.56 13.73
N LYS A 248 -22.60 2.54 12.84
CA LYS A 248 -22.13 3.73 12.13
C LYS A 248 -23.06 4.09 10.97
N GLU A 249 -23.68 3.10 10.33
CA GLU A 249 -24.66 3.32 9.27
C GLU A 249 -25.82 4.17 9.80
N GLY A 250 -26.01 5.36 9.24
CA GLY A 250 -26.98 6.36 9.73
C GLY A 250 -26.44 7.40 10.70
N LYS A 251 -25.16 7.37 11.07
CA LYS A 251 -24.51 8.41 11.91
C LYS A 251 -23.38 9.09 11.17
N ASP A 252 -23.42 10.41 11.11
CA ASP A 252 -22.32 11.23 10.58
C ASP A 252 -21.26 11.53 11.66
N ILE A 253 -20.69 10.45 12.20
CA ILE A 253 -19.66 10.49 13.24
C ILE A 253 -18.37 9.93 12.63
N PRO A 254 -17.18 10.53 12.92
CA PRO A 254 -15.92 9.99 12.45
C PRO A 254 -15.75 8.53 12.90
N TYR A 255 -15.19 7.69 12.02
CA TYR A 255 -15.13 6.23 12.21
C TYR A 255 -14.56 5.80 13.57
N VAL A 256 -13.53 6.51 14.05
CA VAL A 256 -12.88 6.20 15.34
C VAL A 256 -13.81 6.46 16.53
N GLU A 257 -14.61 7.51 16.50
CA GLU A 257 -15.57 7.82 17.57
C GLU A 257 -16.78 6.89 17.51
N ALA A 258 -17.26 6.58 16.30
CA ALA A 258 -18.31 5.59 16.08
C ALA A 258 -17.91 4.22 16.66
N LEU A 259 -16.66 3.78 16.49
CA LEU A 259 -16.16 2.55 17.10
C LEU A 259 -16.11 2.61 18.64
N LYS A 260 -15.76 3.75 19.23
CA LYS A 260 -15.77 3.91 20.69
C LYS A 260 -17.19 3.82 21.24
N GLN A 261 -18.13 4.52 20.62
CA GLN A 261 -19.55 4.47 20.98
C GLN A 261 -20.15 3.08 20.75
N ALA A 262 -19.82 2.42 19.64
CA ALA A 262 -20.23 1.04 19.36
C ALA A 262 -19.69 0.06 20.41
N LYS A 263 -18.47 0.27 20.93
CA LYS A 263 -17.95 -0.56 22.03
C LYS A 263 -18.79 -0.44 23.29
N VAL A 264 -19.18 0.79 23.67
CA VAL A 264 -20.06 1.03 24.83
C VAL A 264 -21.43 0.43 24.58
N ALA A 265 -22.02 0.68 23.41
CA ALA A 265 -23.30 0.13 23.03
C ALA A 265 -23.29 -1.41 23.05
N TRP A 266 -22.26 -2.07 22.51
CA TRP A 266 -22.09 -3.53 22.49
C TRP A 266 -21.97 -4.17 23.89
N ALA A 267 -21.46 -3.44 24.86
CA ALA A 267 -21.45 -3.88 26.26
C ALA A 267 -22.87 -3.90 26.84
N ASN A 268 -23.74 -2.98 26.40
CA ASN A 268 -25.09 -2.79 26.92
C ASN A 268 -26.19 -3.50 26.10
N ILE A 269 -25.83 -4.24 25.03
CA ILE A 269 -26.82 -5.01 24.25
C ILE A 269 -27.36 -6.17 25.12
N PRO A 270 -28.69 -6.43 25.09
CA PRO A 270 -29.26 -7.63 25.70
C PRO A 270 -28.55 -8.91 25.25
N GLY A 271 -28.31 -9.83 26.20
CA GLY A 271 -27.59 -11.08 25.93
C GLY A 271 -28.14 -11.86 24.73
N ALA A 272 -29.47 -11.95 24.61
CA ALA A 272 -30.15 -12.62 23.50
C ALA A 272 -29.72 -12.10 22.12
N ARG A 273 -29.84 -10.79 21.89
CA ARG A 273 -29.45 -10.15 20.61
C ARG A 273 -27.94 -10.30 20.34
N LYS A 274 -27.13 -10.30 21.39
CA LYS A 274 -25.68 -10.49 21.27
C LYS A 274 -25.34 -11.91 20.83
N GLU A 275 -26.03 -12.92 21.35
CA GLU A 275 -25.88 -14.33 20.93
C GLU A 275 -26.38 -14.56 19.52
N GLU A 276 -27.49 -13.93 19.11
CA GLU A 276 -27.96 -13.97 17.71
C GLU A 276 -26.87 -13.47 16.75
N LEU A 277 -26.30 -12.29 17.00
CA LEU A 277 -25.23 -11.72 16.18
C LEU A 277 -23.96 -12.60 16.16
N LYS A 278 -23.62 -13.22 17.29
CA LYS A 278 -22.53 -14.20 17.36
C LYS A 278 -22.84 -15.43 16.51
N SER A 279 -24.04 -15.99 16.60
CA SER A 279 -24.45 -17.18 15.87
C SER A 279 -24.41 -16.94 14.36
N VAL A 280 -24.90 -15.79 13.88
CA VAL A 280 -24.85 -15.40 12.47
C VAL A 280 -23.41 -15.27 12.00
N ALA A 281 -22.58 -14.54 12.75
CA ALA A 281 -21.17 -14.39 12.41
C ALA A 281 -20.41 -15.73 12.42
N GLN A 282 -20.70 -16.62 13.36
CA GLN A 282 -20.11 -17.96 13.43
C GLN A 282 -20.53 -18.82 12.24
N LYS A 283 -21.81 -18.81 11.86
CA LYS A 283 -22.31 -19.52 10.66
C LYS A 283 -21.59 -19.05 9.40
N GLU A 284 -21.44 -17.75 9.21
CA GLU A 284 -20.74 -17.22 8.03
C GLU A 284 -19.23 -17.48 8.05
N ILE A 285 -18.57 -17.35 9.21
CA ILE A 285 -17.16 -17.73 9.35
C ILE A 285 -16.96 -19.22 9.07
N ALA A 286 -17.87 -20.08 9.55
CA ALA A 286 -17.84 -21.52 9.31
C ALA A 286 -18.06 -21.83 7.83
N ALA A 287 -19.05 -21.21 7.17
CA ALA A 287 -19.30 -21.36 5.75
C ALA A 287 -18.09 -20.91 4.90
N PHE A 288 -17.47 -19.78 5.27
CA PHE A 288 -16.27 -19.28 4.60
C PHE A 288 -15.07 -20.21 4.77
N ARG A 289 -14.89 -20.80 5.97
CA ARG A 289 -13.84 -21.81 6.21
C ARG A 289 -14.12 -23.09 5.43
N ALA A 290 -15.35 -23.57 5.42
CA ALA A 290 -15.75 -24.74 4.64
C ALA A 290 -15.49 -24.54 3.15
N LYS A 291 -15.86 -23.37 2.60
CA LYS A 291 -15.56 -22.99 1.22
C LYS A 291 -14.07 -23.04 0.91
N LYS A 292 -13.23 -22.49 1.79
CA LYS A 292 -11.77 -22.55 1.66
C LYS A 292 -11.21 -23.97 1.68
N HIS A 293 -11.73 -24.82 2.56
CA HIS A 293 -11.30 -26.21 2.62
C HIS A 293 -11.72 -27.00 1.38
N ALA A 294 -12.86 -26.67 0.77
CA ALA A 294 -13.30 -27.28 -0.49
C ALA A 294 -12.50 -26.80 -1.72
N THR A 295 -11.75 -25.70 -1.63
CA THR A 295 -10.94 -25.16 -2.74
C THR A 295 -9.50 -25.65 -2.75
N VAL A 296 -9.04 -26.28 -1.66
CA VAL A 296 -7.69 -26.84 -1.50
C VAL A 296 -7.72 -28.31 -1.86
#